data_AF-A0A2H6EZ76-F1
#
_entry.id   AF-A0A2H6EZ76-F1
#
_cell.length_a   1.000
_cell.length_b   1.000
_cell.length_c   1.000
_cell.angle_alpha   90.00
_cell.angle_beta   90.00
_cell.angle_gamma   90.00
#
_symmetry.space_group_name_H-M   'P 1'
#
loop_
_entity.id
_entity.type
_entity.pdbx_description
1 polymer ?
#
loop_
_entity_poly.entity_id
_entity_poly.type
_entity_poly.pdbx_seq_one_letter_code
_entity_poly.pdbx_strand_id
1 'polypeptide(L)'
;MRDSMFWFWHLMAAIVILIVLSIHFGVMHLEGILQMFGIMSAGDVRSYAEVLVRAKTVAYLVIYLLLMWFALYHGFYGLRSIIVEMSDKMSKAGEIVVGWSIFLFGLGLAIYGSYVIIAGFVLANA
;
A
#
# COMPACT_ATOMS: atom_id res chain seq x y z
N MET A 1 14.55 -19.86 -11.78
CA MET A 1 13.72 -20.08 -10.57
C MET A 1 13.42 -18.78 -9.81
N ARG A 2 14.36 -17.84 -9.67
CA ARG A 2 14.16 -16.58 -8.92
C ARG A 2 13.00 -15.72 -9.45
N ASP A 3 12.85 -15.63 -10.76
CA ASP A 3 11.77 -14.82 -11.36
C ASP A 3 10.38 -15.45 -11.13
N SER A 4 10.30 -16.78 -11.12
CA SER A 4 9.08 -17.50 -10.73
C SER A 4 8.72 -17.26 -9.26
N MET A 5 9.71 -17.08 -8.38
CA MET A 5 9.47 -16.74 -6.98
C MET A 5 8.91 -15.32 -6.84
N PHE A 6 9.49 -14.32 -7.51
CA PHE A 6 8.96 -12.95 -7.45
C PHE A 6 7.59 -12.83 -8.09
N TRP A 7 7.33 -13.56 -9.18
CA TRP A 7 6.00 -13.62 -9.75
C TRP A 7 4.98 -14.25 -8.79
N PHE A 8 5.35 -15.32 -8.09
CA PHE A 8 4.48 -15.94 -7.08
C PHE A 8 4.14 -14.96 -5.95
N TRP A 9 5.15 -14.25 -5.42
CA TRP A 9 4.92 -13.22 -4.40
C TRP A 9 4.05 -12.08 -4.91
N HIS A 10 4.17 -11.69 -6.19
CA HIS A 10 3.34 -10.66 -6.80
C HIS A 10 1.85 -11.05 -6.79
N LEU A 11 1.54 -12.33 -7.03
CA LEU A 11 0.17 -12.86 -6.89
C LEU A 11 -0.29 -12.90 -5.44
N MET A 12 0.56 -13.35 -4.51
CA MET A 12 0.20 -13.36 -3.09
C MET A 12 -0.06 -11.93 -2.58
N ALA A 13 0.71 -10.96 -3.04
CA ALA A 13 0.49 -9.56 -2.74
C ALA A 13 -0.86 -9.06 -3.25
N ALA A 14 -1.28 -9.45 -4.46
CA ALA A 14 -2.60 -9.11 -4.99
C ALA A 14 -3.74 -9.63 -4.11
N ILE A 15 -3.61 -10.85 -3.57
CA ILE A 15 -4.61 -11.43 -2.66
C ILE A 15 -4.68 -10.63 -1.36
N VAL A 16 -3.54 -10.28 -0.77
CA VAL A 16 -3.51 -9.46 0.45
C VAL A 16 -4.13 -8.10 0.18
N ILE A 17 -3.72 -7.43 -0.91
CA ILE A 17 -4.24 -6.13 -1.34
C ILE A 17 -5.75 -6.18 -1.51
N LEU A 18 -6.29 -7.22 -2.16
CA LEU A 18 -7.74 -7.34 -2.38
C LEU A 18 -8.50 -7.18 -1.06
N ILE A 19 -8.03 -7.80 0.02
CA ILE A 19 -8.67 -7.71 1.34
C ILE A 19 -8.46 -6.33 1.97
N VAL A 20 -7.21 -5.89 2.11
CA VAL A 20 -6.90 -4.65 2.87
C VAL A 20 -7.31 -3.38 2.13
N LEU A 21 -7.25 -3.38 0.80
CA LEU A 21 -7.74 -2.29 -0.04
C LEU A 21 -9.27 -2.22 -0.01
N SER A 22 -9.98 -3.34 -0.03
CA SER A 22 -11.44 -3.33 0.12
C SER A 22 -11.86 -2.72 1.45
N ILE A 23 -11.17 -3.02 2.55
CA ILE A 23 -11.42 -2.37 3.84
C ILE A 23 -11.16 -0.86 3.75
N HIS A 24 -10.00 -0.47 3.19
CA HIS A 24 -9.63 0.94 3.04
C HIS A 24 -10.66 1.71 2.20
N PHE A 25 -11.04 1.20 1.03
CA PHE A 25 -12.03 1.81 0.15
C PHE A 25 -13.43 1.80 0.76
N GLY A 26 -13.82 0.74 1.47
CA GLY A 26 -15.09 0.69 2.18
C GLY A 26 -15.20 1.85 3.18
N VAL A 27 -14.16 2.09 3.96
CA VAL A 27 -14.11 3.22 4.90
C VAL A 27 -14.11 4.57 4.18
N MET A 28 -13.30 4.73 3.13
CA MET A 28 -13.08 6.02 2.45
C MET A 28 -14.17 6.42 1.45
N HIS A 29 -14.97 5.46 0.95
CA HIS A 29 -15.93 5.71 -0.13
C HIS A 29 -17.34 5.20 0.17
N LEU A 30 -17.51 4.31 1.14
CA LEU A 30 -18.83 3.86 1.62
C LEU A 30 -19.16 4.46 3.00
N GLU A 31 -18.50 5.55 3.38
CA GLU A 31 -18.66 6.26 4.65
C GLU A 31 -20.13 6.51 5.02
N GLY A 32 -20.94 7.01 4.08
CA GLY A 32 -22.36 7.27 4.33
C GLY A 32 -23.16 6.01 4.66
N ILE A 33 -22.86 4.88 4.02
CA ILE A 33 -23.50 3.59 4.32
C ILE A 33 -23.08 3.12 5.72
N LEU A 34 -21.78 3.20 6.04
CA LEU A 34 -21.27 2.79 7.35
C LEU A 34 -21.85 3.65 8.48
N GLN A 35 -22.06 4.94 8.24
CA GLN A 35 -22.73 5.87 9.15
C GLN A 35 -24.21 5.49 9.36
N MET A 36 -24.94 5.14 8.30
CA MET A 36 -26.34 4.69 8.40
C MET A 36 -26.50 3.46 9.29
N PHE A 37 -25.52 2.54 9.26
CA PHE A 37 -25.50 1.37 10.13
C PHE A 37 -24.89 1.61 11.52
N GLY A 38 -24.51 2.85 11.84
CA GLY A 38 -23.90 3.21 13.13
C GLY A 38 -22.50 2.62 13.36
N ILE A 39 -21.81 2.19 12.29
CA ILE A 39 -20.47 1.59 12.35
C ILE A 39 -19.38 2.67 12.42
N MET A 40 -19.68 3.88 11.93
CA MET A 40 -18.75 5.02 11.90
C MET A 40 -19.42 6.31 12.36
N SER A 41 -18.63 7.28 12.85
CA SER A 41 -19.11 8.61 13.19
C SER A 41 -19.63 9.35 11.95
N ALA A 42 -20.56 10.28 12.16
CA ALA A 42 -21.12 11.13 11.10
C ALA A 42 -20.14 12.19 10.54
N GLY A 43 -18.87 12.16 10.95
CA GLY A 43 -17.84 13.11 10.51
C GLY A 43 -17.31 12.82 9.11
N ASP A 44 -16.62 13.80 8.51
CA ASP A 44 -15.83 13.56 7.29
C ASP A 44 -14.66 12.61 7.64
N VAL A 45 -14.64 11.44 7.01
CA VAL A 45 -13.64 10.37 7.23
C VAL A 45 -12.20 10.85 6.96
N ARG A 46 -12.04 11.90 6.15
CA ARG A 46 -10.75 12.52 5.80
C ARG A 46 -10.34 13.63 6.76
N SER A 47 -11.22 14.04 7.68
CA SER A 47 -10.88 15.04 8.68
C SER A 47 -9.75 14.56 9.58
N TYR A 48 -8.90 15.49 10.02
CA TYR A 48 -7.75 15.16 10.87
C TYR A 48 -8.17 14.44 12.17
N ALA A 49 -9.33 14.83 12.74
CA ALA A 49 -9.88 14.17 13.93
C ALA A 49 -10.19 12.69 13.68
N GLU A 50 -10.86 12.36 12.57
CA GLU A 50 -11.19 10.98 12.22
C GLU A 50 -9.95 10.16 11.83
N VAL A 51 -8.97 10.79 11.17
CA VAL A 51 -7.66 10.18 10.91
C VAL A 51 -6.96 9.82 12.21
N LEU A 52 -6.96 10.73 13.20
CA LEU A 52 -6.38 10.47 14.53
C LEU A 52 -7.11 9.34 15.26
N VAL A 53 -8.44 9.28 15.22
CA VAL A 53 -9.21 8.19 15.83
C VAL A 53 -8.75 6.84 15.27
N ARG A 54 -8.62 6.72 13.94
CA ARG A 54 -8.12 5.49 13.31
C ARG A 54 -6.65 5.22 13.67
N ALA A 55 -5.81 6.25 13.68
CA ALA A 55 -4.39 6.14 14.01
C ALA A 55 -4.14 5.61 15.42
N LYS A 56 -5.09 5.75 16.36
CA LYS A 56 -4.96 5.16 17.71
C LYS A 56 -5.08 3.64 17.74
N THR A 57 -5.68 3.04 16.71
CA THR A 57 -6.01 1.62 16.74
C THR A 57 -4.91 0.75 16.11
N VAL A 58 -4.60 -0.36 16.77
CA VAL A 58 -3.62 -1.34 16.24
C VAL A 58 -4.12 -1.98 14.95
N ALA A 59 -5.44 -2.14 14.79
CA ALA A 59 -6.03 -2.69 13.56
C ALA A 59 -5.71 -1.81 12.33
N TYR A 60 -5.93 -0.50 12.40
CA TYR A 60 -5.61 0.40 11.29
C TYR A 60 -4.10 0.55 11.06
N LEU A 61 -3.28 0.50 12.13
CA LEU A 61 -1.82 0.42 11.99
C LEU A 61 -1.40 -0.76 11.11
N VAL A 62 -1.90 -1.96 11.42
CA VAL A 62 -1.59 -3.19 10.66
C VAL A 62 -2.13 -3.09 9.24
N ILE A 63 -3.39 -2.69 9.06
CA ILE A 63 -4.01 -2.56 7.73
C ILE A 63 -3.22 -1.59 6.84
N TYR A 64 -2.83 -0.43 7.36
CA TYR A 64 -2.11 0.57 6.57
C TYR A 64 -0.69 0.13 6.22
N LEU A 65 0.03 -0.54 7.13
CA LEU A 65 1.34 -1.11 6.83
C LEU A 65 1.25 -2.22 5.79
N LEU A 66 0.29 -3.14 5.93
CA LEU A 66 0.06 -4.21 4.95
C LEU A 66 -0.31 -3.62 3.59
N LEU A 67 -1.30 -2.73 3.54
CA LEU A 67 -1.72 -2.10 2.29
C LEU A 67 -0.54 -1.41 1.61
N MET A 68 0.24 -0.60 2.34
CA MET A 68 1.39 0.11 1.79
C MET A 68 2.47 -0.85 1.26
N TRP A 69 2.96 -1.79 2.07
CA TRP A 69 4.06 -2.68 1.65
C TRP A 69 3.65 -3.59 0.49
N PHE A 70 2.48 -4.21 0.57
CA PHE A 70 2.02 -5.12 -0.48
C PHE A 70 1.64 -4.36 -1.75
N ALA A 71 0.97 -3.20 -1.66
CA ALA A 71 0.63 -2.41 -2.84
C ALA A 71 1.87 -1.84 -3.55
N LEU A 72 2.87 -1.34 -2.80
CA LEU A 72 4.13 -0.90 -3.39
C LEU A 72 4.84 -2.05 -4.09
N TYR A 73 4.96 -3.21 -3.43
CA TYR A 73 5.59 -4.38 -4.05
C TYR A 73 4.84 -4.86 -5.30
N HIS A 74 3.52 -5.03 -5.22
CA HIS A 74 2.69 -5.45 -6.34
C HIS A 74 2.77 -4.46 -7.51
N GLY A 75 2.53 -3.17 -7.23
CA GLY A 75 2.52 -2.11 -8.24
C GLY A 75 3.88 -1.94 -8.92
N PHE A 76 4.97 -1.94 -8.16
CA PHE A 76 6.31 -1.75 -8.72
C PHE A 76 6.87 -2.99 -9.44
N TYR A 77 6.55 -4.20 -8.96
CA TYR A 77 6.85 -5.42 -9.71
C TYR A 77 6.11 -5.43 -11.06
N GLY A 78 4.82 -5.10 -11.05
CA GLY A 78 4.00 -4.99 -12.27
C GLY A 78 4.53 -3.92 -13.22
N LEU A 79 4.82 -2.72 -12.71
CA LEU A 79 5.38 -1.61 -13.49
C LEU A 79 6.73 -1.98 -14.13
N ARG A 80 7.64 -2.61 -13.37
CA ARG A 80 8.91 -3.10 -13.92
C ARG A 80 8.65 -4.05 -15.09
N SER A 81 7.74 -5.00 -14.92
CA SER A 81 7.42 -6.00 -15.95
C SER A 81 6.87 -5.33 -17.20
N ILE A 82 5.92 -4.40 -17.06
CA ILE A 82 5.38 -3.61 -18.18
C ILE A 82 6.49 -2.85 -18.91
N ILE A 83 7.34 -2.11 -18.19
CA ILE A 83 8.41 -1.32 -18.81
C ILE A 83 9.38 -2.20 -19.61
N VAL A 84 9.78 -3.34 -19.04
CA VAL A 84 10.72 -4.26 -19.68
C VAL A 84 10.08 -4.95 -20.88
N GLU A 85 8.85 -5.44 -20.75
CA GLU A 85 8.13 -6.18 -21.80
C GLU A 85 7.68 -5.28 -22.96
N MET A 86 7.29 -4.04 -22.70
CA MET A 86 6.86 -3.10 -23.74
C MET A 86 8.02 -2.42 -24.48
N SER A 87 9.27 -2.67 -24.08
CA SER A 87 10.45 -2.07 -24.69
C SER A 87 11.17 -3.08 -25.60
N ASP A 88 10.73 -3.17 -26.85
CA ASP A 88 11.22 -4.14 -27.87
C ASP A 88 12.75 -4.17 -28.07
N LYS A 89 13.47 -3.10 -27.68
CA LYS A 89 14.92 -2.95 -27.84
C LYS A 89 15.68 -2.72 -26.54
N MET A 90 15.10 -3.08 -25.38
CA MET A 90 15.78 -2.85 -24.10
C MET A 90 17.05 -3.70 -23.98
N SER A 91 18.18 -3.05 -23.70
CA SER A 91 19.41 -3.76 -23.39
C SER A 91 19.36 -4.37 -22.00
N LYS A 92 20.16 -5.41 -21.75
CA LYS A 92 20.30 -6.02 -20.41
C LYS A 92 20.68 -4.99 -19.33
N ALA A 93 21.53 -4.01 -19.69
CA ALA A 93 21.89 -2.93 -18.79
C ALA A 93 20.68 -2.03 -18.47
N GLY A 94 19.84 -1.73 -19.46
CA GLY A 94 18.59 -0.99 -19.27
C GLY A 94 17.63 -1.69 -18.31
N GLU A 95 17.45 -3.01 -18.46
CA GLU A 95 16.61 -3.81 -17.56
C GLU A 95 17.10 -3.75 -16.10
N ILE A 96 18.42 -3.84 -15.90
CA ILE A 96 19.05 -3.73 -14.57
C ILE A 96 18.81 -2.35 -13.98
N VAL A 97 19.02 -1.29 -14.76
CA VAL A 97 18.81 0.10 -14.32
C VAL A 97 17.36 0.35 -13.94
N VAL A 98 16.40 -0.11 -14.75
CA VAL A 98 14.96 -0.01 -14.45
C VAL A 98 14.63 -0.75 -13.16
N GLY A 99 15.11 -2.00 -13.02
CA GLY A 99 14.89 -2.81 -11.83
C GLY A 99 15.39 -2.14 -10.56
N TRP A 100 16.62 -1.62 -10.56
CA TRP A 100 17.20 -0.93 -9.40
C TRP A 100 16.54 0.41 -9.12
N SER A 101 16.20 1.19 -10.15
CA SER A 101 15.53 2.48 -9.99
C SER A 101 14.18 2.31 -9.29
N ILE A 102 13.37 1.36 -9.77
CA ILE A 102 12.07 1.04 -9.19
C ILE A 102 12.23 0.50 -7.77
N PHE A 103 13.18 -0.40 -7.54
CA PHE A 103 13.42 -0.96 -6.22
C PHE A 103 13.82 0.10 -5.19
N LEU A 104 14.82 0.93 -5.50
CA LEU A 104 15.32 1.97 -4.59
C LEU A 104 14.25 3.03 -4.30
N PHE A 105 13.51 3.44 -5.34
CA PHE A 105 12.40 4.37 -5.18
C PHE A 105 11.30 3.78 -4.28
N GLY A 106 10.89 2.53 -4.54
CA GLY A 106 9.89 1.85 -3.74
C GLY A 106 10.33 1.61 -2.30
N LEU A 107 11.61 1.29 -2.08
CA LEU A 107 12.18 1.15 -0.74
C LEU A 107 12.15 2.49 0.01
N GLY A 108 12.49 3.60 -0.64
CA GLY A 108 12.40 4.94 -0.06
C GLY A 108 10.98 5.28 0.36
N LEU A 109 9.98 5.04 -0.51
CA LEU A 109 8.57 5.24 -0.19
C LEU A 109 8.10 4.34 0.96
N ALA A 110 8.51 3.08 0.98
CA ALA A 110 8.11 2.13 2.01
C ALA A 110 8.69 2.49 3.39
N ILE A 111 9.94 2.94 3.45
CA ILE A 111 10.57 3.41 4.70
C ILE A 111 9.86 4.67 5.19
N TYR A 112 9.70 5.68 4.32
CA TYR A 112 9.05 6.93 4.69
C TYR A 112 7.59 6.71 5.12
N GLY A 113 6.83 5.93 4.36
CA GLY A 113 5.45 5.61 4.70
C GLY A 113 5.33 4.81 6.00
N SER A 114 6.21 3.83 6.23
CA SER A 114 6.25 3.08 7.49
C SER A 114 6.51 4.03 8.67
N TYR A 115 7.48 4.94 8.52
CA TYR A 115 7.77 5.95 9.53
C TYR A 115 6.55 6.81 9.84
N VAL A 116 5.87 7.36 8.83
CA VAL A 116 4.69 8.22 9.04
C VAL A 116 3.56 7.46 9.73
N ILE A 117 3.28 6.22 9.32
CA ILE A 117 2.23 5.39 9.91
C ILE A 117 2.55 5.09 11.39
N ILE A 118 3.77 4.65 11.68
CA ILE A 118 4.20 4.29 13.04
C ILE A 118 4.25 5.53 13.93
N ALA A 119 4.83 6.63 13.46
CA ALA A 119 4.89 7.89 14.19
C ALA A 119 3.48 8.43 14.47
N GLY A 120 2.58 8.36 13.49
CA GLY A 120 1.17 8.73 13.67
C GLY A 120 0.49 7.90 14.76
N PHE A 121 0.71 6.58 14.79
CA PHE A 121 0.21 5.70 15.83
C PHE A 121 0.79 6.05 17.21
N VAL A 122 2.10 6.27 17.32
CA VAL A 122 2.76 6.61 18.58
C VAL A 122 2.27 7.96 19.11
N LEU A 123 2.26 8.99 18.27
CA LEU A 123 1.83 10.34 18.66
C LEU A 123 0.34 10.40 19.01
N ALA A 124 -0.51 9.60 18.37
CA ALA A 124 -1.93 9.55 18.69
C ALA A 124 -2.23 8.87 20.04
N ASN A 125 -1.29 8.06 20.54
CA ASN A 125 -1.40 7.31 21.80
C ASN A 125 -0.47 7.84 22.92
N ALA A 126 0.27 8.92 22.69
CA ALA A 126 1.06 9.63 23.69
C ALA A 126 0.18 10.57 24.53
#